data_AF-A0A354GXV4-F1
#
_entry.id   AF-A0A354GXV4-F1
#
_cell.length_a   1.000
_cell.length_b   1.000
_cell.length_c   1.000
_cell.angle_alpha   90.00
_cell.angle_beta   90.00
_cell.angle_gamma   90.00
#
_symmetry.space_group_name_H-M   'P 1'
#
loop_
_entity.id
_entity.type
_entity.pdbx_description
1 polymer ?
#
loop_
_entity_poly.entity_id
_entity_poly.type
_entity_poly.pdbx_seq_one_letter_code
_entity_poly.pdbx_strand_id
1 'polypeptide(L)' 'DQFVREQIAGDLLTPGASTPGSPDQRLIATGFLAGVRRFGFDPQNYHHLTIEDTIDTTGKAILGLTVACARCHDHKFDPI' A
#
# COMPACT_ATOMS: atom_id res chain seq x y z
N ASP A 1 12.95 -7.76 -5.80
CA ASP A 1 12.37 -7.27 -4.53
C ASP A 1 12.48 -5.75 -4.40
N GLN A 2 13.58 -5.14 -4.87
CA GLN A 2 13.82 -3.69 -4.75
C GLN A 2 12.67 -2.80 -5.24
N PHE A 3 12.14 -3.05 -6.44
CA PHE A 3 11.00 -2.31 -6.97
C PHE A 3 9.81 -2.31 -6.00
N VAL A 4 9.41 -3.48 -5.50
CA VAL A 4 8.30 -3.62 -4.54
C VAL A 4 8.61 -2.90 -3.22
N ARG A 5 9.85 -2.98 -2.74
CA ARG A 5 10.29 -2.30 -1.52
C ARG A 5 10.19 -0.78 -1.66
N GLU A 6 10.52 -0.24 -2.83
CA GLU A 6 10.39 1.20 -3.13
C GLU A 6 8.92 1.64 -3.26
N GLN A 7 8.04 0.81 -3.82
CA GLN A 7 6.61 1.13 -3.88
C GLN A 7 5.97 1.22 -2.49
N ILE A 8 6.43 0.41 -1.53
CA ILE A 8 5.85 0.30 -0.18
C ILE A 8 6.51 1.25 0.82
N ALA A 9 7.80 1.53 0.69
CA ALA A 9 8.59 2.21 1.73
C ALA A 9 9.64 3.18 1.17
N GLY A 10 9.49 3.64 -0.07
CA GLY A 10 10.50 4.48 -0.72
C GLY A 10 10.84 5.76 0.04
N ASP A 11 9.87 6.40 0.69
CA ASP A 11 10.03 7.56 1.58
C ASP A 11 10.95 7.25 2.77
N LEU A 12 10.81 6.07 3.37
CA LEU A 12 11.66 5.58 4.47
C LEU A 12 13.07 5.16 3.99
N LEU A 13 13.23 4.81 2.72
CA LEU A 13 14.53 4.46 2.11
C LEU A 13 15.32 5.69 1.63
N THR A 14 14.75 6.89 1.77
CA THR A 14 15.38 8.15 1.37
C THR A 14 16.56 8.55 2.27
N PRO A 15 16.43 8.52 3.62
CA PRO A 15 17.51 8.85 4.52
C PRO A 15 18.37 7.61 4.81
N GLY A 16 19.51 7.50 4.11
CA GLY A 16 20.60 6.61 4.51
C GLY A 16 20.45 5.14 4.16
N ALA A 17 20.78 4.78 2.92
CA ALA A 17 21.37 3.48 2.59
C ALA A 17 21.89 3.48 1.15
N SER A 18 22.77 2.53 0.85
CA SER A 18 23.32 2.13 -0.45
C SER A 18 22.26 1.67 -1.47
N THR A 19 21.03 2.14 -1.30
CA THR A 19 19.86 1.86 -2.13
C THR A 19 20.05 2.55 -3.47
N PRO A 20 20.04 1.81 -4.60
CA PRO A 20 20.15 2.39 -5.93
C PRO A 20 19.06 3.45 -6.18
N GLY A 21 19.35 4.37 -7.10
CA GLY A 21 18.41 5.42 -7.51
C GLY A 21 18.49 6.71 -6.67
N SER A 22 17.81 7.76 -7.15
CA SER A 22 17.77 9.04 -6.44
C SER A 22 16.76 9.01 -5.28
N PRO A 23 16.99 9.80 -4.22
CA PRO A 23 15.99 10.12 -3.21
C PRO A 23 14.60 10.43 -3.79
N ASP A 24 14.55 11.26 -4.83
CA ASP A 24 13.30 11.68 -5.46
C ASP A 24 12.57 10.52 -6.13
N GLN A 25 13.30 9.61 -6.79
CA GLN A 25 12.71 8.42 -7.41
C GLN A 25 12.05 7.51 -6.38
N ARG A 26 12.69 7.34 -5.21
CA ARG A 26 12.11 6.54 -4.12
C ARG A 26 10.89 7.21 -3.49
N LEU A 27 10.92 8.53 -3.34
CA LEU A 27 9.76 9.28 -2.88
C LEU A 27 8.58 9.15 -3.87
N ILE A 28 8.85 9.29 -5.18
CA ILE A 28 7.86 9.09 -6.24
C ILE A 28 7.30 7.66 -6.22
N ALA A 29 8.14 6.65 -6.00
CA ALA A 29 7.73 5.26 -5.92
C ALA A 29 6.69 5.02 -4.80
N THR A 30 6.85 5.68 -3.65
CA THR A 30 5.88 5.64 -2.54
C THR A 30 4.52 6.23 -2.92
N GLY A 31 4.47 6.96 -4.04
CA GLY A 31 3.24 7.40 -4.70
C GLY A 31 2.23 6.28 -4.95
N PHE A 32 2.68 5.01 -5.07
CA PHE A 32 1.78 3.85 -5.13
C PHE A 32 0.84 3.78 -3.91
N LEU A 33 1.36 3.89 -2.69
CA LEU A 33 0.54 3.92 -1.47
C LEU A 33 -0.11 5.28 -1.24
N ALA A 34 0.46 6.37 -1.74
CA ALA A 34 -0.15 7.69 -1.60
C ALA A 34 -1.39 7.85 -2.52
N GLY A 35 -1.39 7.17 -3.67
CA GLY A 35 -2.44 7.23 -4.69
C GLY A 35 -3.69 6.39 -4.39
N VAL A 36 -3.67 5.58 -3.33
CA VAL A 36 -4.86 4.88 -2.81
C VAL A 36 -5.91 5.89 -2.37
N ARG A 37 -7.18 5.46 -2.32
CA ARG A 37 -8.28 6.33 -1.93
C ARG A 37 -8.11 6.83 -0.50
N ARG A 38 -7.98 8.15 -0.35
CA ARG A 38 -7.90 8.83 0.95
C ARG A 38 -9.25 9.40 1.35
N PHE A 39 -9.74 9.06 2.54
CA PHE A 39 -10.98 9.58 3.10
C PHE A 39 -10.72 10.75 4.06
N GLY A 40 -10.11 11.81 3.52
CA GLY A 40 -9.55 12.92 4.33
C GLY A 40 -10.55 13.94 4.87
N PHE A 41 -11.83 13.86 4.51
CA PHE A 41 -12.86 14.80 5.00
C PHE A 41 -13.26 14.54 6.47
N ASP A 42 -13.11 13.30 6.93
CA ASP A 42 -13.31 12.89 8.32
C ASP A 42 -12.41 11.67 8.61
N PRO A 43 -11.09 11.92 8.78
CA PRO A 43 -10.12 10.85 8.91
C PRO A 43 -10.32 10.05 10.19
N GLN A 44 -10.90 10.62 11.25
CA GLN A 44 -11.13 9.89 12.50
C GLN A 44 -12.16 8.78 12.33
N ASN A 45 -13.23 9.03 11.58
CA ASN A 45 -14.26 8.03 11.37
C ASN A 45 -13.99 7.12 10.17
N TYR A 46 -13.26 7.58 9.15
CA TYR A 46 -13.08 6.84 7.88
C TYR A 46 -11.65 6.35 7.61
N HIS A 47 -10.71 6.44 8.56
CA HIS A 47 -9.35 5.90 8.38
C HIS A 47 -9.34 4.43 7.99
N HIS A 48 -10.27 3.63 8.52
CA HIS A 48 -10.43 2.22 8.21
C HIS A 48 -10.69 1.96 6.72
N LEU A 49 -11.41 2.85 6.02
CA LEU A 49 -11.65 2.74 4.57
C LEU A 49 -10.37 3.04 3.76
N THR A 50 -9.51 3.91 4.28
CA THR A 50 -8.20 4.16 3.65
C THR A 50 -7.30 2.94 3.81
N ILE A 51 -7.30 2.30 4.99
CA ILE A 51 -6.58 1.05 5.22
C ILE A 51 -7.10 -0.06 4.31
N GLU A 52 -8.43 -0.22 4.21
CA GLU A 52 -9.06 -1.24 3.36
C GLU A 52 -8.66 -1.10 1.88
N ASP A 53 -8.76 0.11 1.32
CA ASP A 53 -8.36 0.37 -0.07
C ASP A 53 -6.85 0.13 -0.29
N THR A 54 -6.03 0.43 0.73
CA THR A 54 -4.59 0.14 0.70
C THR A 54 -4.31 -1.36 0.66
N ILE A 55 -4.99 -2.14 1.50
CA ILE A 55 -4.87 -3.60 1.56
C ILE A 55 -5.32 -4.22 0.23
N ASP A 56 -6.47 -3.80 -0.30
CA ASP A 56 -7.02 -4.32 -1.55
C ASP A 56 -6.12 -3.99 -2.75
N THR A 57 -5.65 -2.74 -2.86
CA THR A 57 -4.72 -2.31 -3.92
C THR A 57 -3.40 -3.08 -3.87
N THR A 58 -2.81 -3.21 -2.68
CA THR A 58 -1.56 -3.93 -2.47
C THR A 58 -1.71 -5.43 -2.77
N GLY A 59 -2.78 -6.05 -2.28
CA GLY A 59 -3.07 -7.46 -2.50
C GLY A 59 -3.21 -7.78 -3.99
N LYS A 60 -3.94 -6.96 -4.74
CA LYS A 60 -4.11 -7.13 -6.19
C LYS A 60 -2.81 -6.91 -6.95
N ALA A 61 -2.10 -5.82 -6.68
CA ALA A 61 -0.95 -5.40 -7.47
C ALA A 61 0.31 -6.24 -7.22
N ILE A 62 0.51 -6.71 -5.98
CA ILE A 62 1.76 -7.35 -5.56
C ILE A 62 1.57 -8.85 -5.33
N LEU A 63 0.44 -9.26 -4.74
CA LEU A 63 0.19 -10.67 -4.40
C LEU A 63 -0.66 -11.38 -5.46
N GLY A 64 -1.32 -10.64 -6.36
CA GLY A 64 -2.29 -11.22 -7.30
C GLY A 64 -3.56 -11.74 -6.62
N LEU A 65 -3.86 -11.26 -5.41
CA LEU A 65 -4.96 -11.72 -4.57
C LEU A 65 -6.02 -10.64 -4.40
N THR A 66 -7.30 -11.04 -4.44
CA THR A 66 -8.43 -10.17 -4.09
C THR A 66 -8.88 -10.45 -2.67
N VAL A 67 -8.60 -9.51 -1.76
CA VAL A 67 -8.91 -9.68 -0.33
C VAL A 67 -10.10 -8.84 0.13
N ALA A 68 -10.66 -7.96 -0.70
CA ALA A 68 -11.79 -7.09 -0.35
C ALA A 68 -13.04 -7.83 0.15
N CYS A 69 -13.27 -9.07 -0.29
CA CYS A 69 -14.38 -9.89 0.20
C CYS A 69 -14.26 -10.20 1.71
N ALA A 70 -13.02 -10.31 2.22
CA ALA A 70 -12.75 -10.59 3.62
C ALA A 70 -13.19 -9.46 4.58
N ARG A 71 -13.57 -8.29 4.04
CA ARG A 71 -14.01 -7.14 4.84
C ARG A 71 -15.29 -7.39 5.64
N CYS A 72 -16.16 -8.28 5.15
CA CYS A 72 -17.49 -8.50 5.71
C CYS A 72 -17.75 -9.95 6.12
N HIS A 73 -16.90 -10.87 5.67
CA HIS A 73 -17.09 -12.29 5.88
C HIS A 73 -15.75 -13.00 5.71
N ASP A 74 -15.61 -14.19 6.28
CA ASP A 74 -14.42 -14.99 6.07
C ASP A 74 -14.21 -15.28 4.58
N HIS A 75 -12.95 -15.31 4.16
CA HIS A 75 -12.61 -15.57 2.79
C HIS A 75 -12.97 -17.02 2.42
N LYS A 76 -13.58 -17.18 1.22
CA LYS A 76 -14.39 -18.37 0.88
C LYS A 76 -13.62 -19.70 0.86
N PHE A 77 -12.33 -19.67 0.52
CA PHE A 77 -11.55 -20.88 0.22
C PHE A 77 -10.34 -21.07 1.12
N ASP A 78 -9.71 -19.98 1.54
CA ASP A 78 -8.45 -19.98 2.28
C ASP A 78 -8.49 -18.92 3.39
N PRO A 79 -7.83 -19.16 4.55
CA PRO A 79 -7.64 -18.13 5.56
C PRO A 79 -6.71 -17.05 5.01
N ILE A 80 -7.27 -15.84 4.89
CA ILE A 80 -6.56 -14.58 4.60
C ILE A 80 -6.56 -13.75 5.88
#